data_AF-A0A380DTQ5-F1
#
_entry.id   AF-A0A380DTQ5-F1
#
_cell.length_a   1.000
_cell.length_b   1.000
_cell.length_c   1.000
_cell.angle_alpha   90.00
_cell.angle_beta   90.00
_cell.angle_gamma   90.00
#
_symmetry.space_group_name_H-M   'P 1'
#
loop_
_entity.id
_entity.type
_entity.pdbx_description
1 polymer ?
#
loop_
_entity_poly.entity_id
_entity_poly.type
_entity_poly.pdbx_seq_one_letter_code
_entity_poly.pdbx_strand_id
1 'polypeptide(L)'
;MVLAILNELIKKAKETTNEINGKDAFKLYDTYGFPIELTEEIAVQAGLKVDMTTFESEMQQQRDRARQARQNSQSMQVQSEVLKNITSASTFVGYDTATAQNNTNTLDI
;
A
#
# COMPACT_ATOMS: atom_id res chain seq x y z
N MET A 1 -2.80 16.17 -3.70
CA MET A 1 -3.12 15.03 -4.60
C MET A 1 -4.16 14.10 -3.98
N VAL A 2 -3.91 13.53 -2.79
CA VAL A 2 -4.84 12.60 -2.12
C VAL A 2 -6.22 13.20 -1.78
N LEU A 3 -6.26 14.45 -1.30
CA LEU A 3 -7.53 15.16 -1.04
C LEU A 3 -8.43 15.29 -2.27
N ALA A 4 -7.87 15.35 -3.48
CA ALA A 4 -8.66 15.41 -4.71
C ALA A 4 -9.35 14.06 -4.98
N ILE A 5 -8.67 12.95 -4.71
CA ILE A 5 -9.24 11.60 -4.83
C ILE A 5 -10.40 11.42 -3.84
N LEU A 6 -10.22 11.87 -2.59
CA LEU A 6 -11.27 11.82 -1.59
C LEU A 6 -12.49 12.66 -1.99
N ASN A 7 -12.28 13.87 -2.52
CA ASN A 7 -13.37 14.72 -2.99
C ASN A 7 -14.15 14.09 -4.16
N GLU A 8 -13.47 13.40 -5.08
CA GLU A 8 -14.16 12.66 -6.15
C GLU A 8 -14.99 11.50 -5.59
N LEU A 9 -14.45 10.76 -4.62
CA LEU A 9 -15.19 9.66 -3.97
C LEU A 9 -16.43 10.18 -3.25
N ILE A 10 -16.34 11.32 -2.55
CA ILE A 10 -17.47 11.97 -1.90
C ILE A 10 -18.53 12.38 -2.92
N LYS A 11 -18.12 12.98 -4.04
CA LYS A 11 -19.05 13.38 -5.10
C LYS A 11 -19.81 12.17 -5.65
N LYS A 12 -19.08 11.09 -5.98
CA LYS A 12 -19.66 9.85 -6.48
C LYS A 12 -20.61 9.22 -5.45
N ALA A 13 -20.21 9.16 -4.18
CA ALA A 13 -21.03 8.59 -3.11
C ALA A 13 -22.35 9.34 -2.92
N LYS A 14 -22.35 10.67 -3.02
CA LYS A 14 -23.57 11.50 -2.97
C LYS A 14 -24.55 11.23 -4.12
N GLU A 15 -24.05 10.81 -5.27
CA GLU A 15 -24.87 10.53 -6.46
C GLU A 15 -25.47 9.10 -6.44
N THR A 16 -24.92 8.18 -5.63
CA THR A 16 -25.31 6.76 -5.66
C THR A 16 -25.88 6.22 -4.36
N THR A 17 -25.09 6.24 -3.29
CA THR A 17 -25.29 5.37 -2.10
C THR A 17 -25.27 6.13 -0.78
N ASN A 18 -24.89 7.41 -0.79
CA ASN A 18 -24.61 8.23 0.39
C ASN A 18 -23.58 7.61 1.37
N GLU A 19 -22.68 6.79 0.83
CA GLU A 19 -21.66 6.08 1.61
C GLU A 19 -20.39 5.88 0.78
N ILE A 20 -19.23 6.10 1.40
CA ILE A 20 -17.91 5.80 0.83
C ILE A 20 -17.63 4.31 1.04
N ASN A 21 -17.36 3.59 -0.05
CA ASN A 21 -17.06 2.16 0.00
C ASN A 21 -15.78 1.89 0.81
N GLY A 22 -15.82 0.89 1.69
CA GLY A 22 -14.67 0.50 2.52
C GLY A 22 -13.44 0.08 1.71
N LYS A 23 -13.59 -0.42 0.48
CA LYS A 23 -12.47 -0.69 -0.44
C LYS A 23 -11.77 0.57 -0.91
N ASP A 24 -12.53 1.63 -1.19
CA ASP A 24 -11.97 2.91 -1.61
C ASP A 24 -11.27 3.60 -0.42
N ALA A 25 -11.88 3.54 0.76
CA ALA A 25 -11.26 3.99 2.02
C ALA A 25 -9.99 3.19 2.34
N PHE A 26 -10.00 1.86 2.13
CA PHE A 26 -8.82 1.01 2.30
C PHE A 26 -7.70 1.41 1.35
N LYS A 27 -8.00 1.76 0.09
CA LYS A 27 -6.99 2.23 -0.86
C LYS A 27 -6.38 3.57 -0.44
N LEU A 28 -7.19 4.49 0.10
CA LEU A 28 -6.69 5.74 0.70
C LEU A 28 -5.70 5.47 1.83
N TYR A 29 -6.00 4.50 2.68
CA TYR A 29 -5.14 4.09 3.78
C TYR A 29 -3.87 3.36 3.31
N ASP A 30 -4.00 2.25 2.57
CA ASP A 30 -2.90 1.35 2.23
C ASP A 30 -1.97 1.93 1.16
N THR A 31 -2.52 2.47 0.08
CA THR A 31 -1.73 2.95 -1.07
C THR A 31 -1.23 4.38 -0.87
N TYR A 32 -2.07 5.24 -0.32
CA TYR A 32 -1.79 6.67 -0.22
C TYR A 32 -1.41 7.12 1.20
N GLY A 33 -1.44 6.21 2.18
CA GLY A 33 -1.06 6.51 3.57
C GLY A 33 -2.00 7.48 4.28
N PHE A 34 -3.23 7.64 3.79
CA PHE A 34 -4.17 8.62 4.33
C PHE A 34 -4.93 8.03 5.53
N PRO A 35 -4.96 8.71 6.69
CA PRO A 35 -5.63 8.18 7.88
C PRO A 35 -7.12 7.91 7.63
N ILE A 36 -7.61 6.78 8.13
CA ILE A 36 -9.03 6.41 8.03
C ILE A 36 -9.89 7.37 8.85
N GLU A 37 -9.37 7.85 9.98
CA GLU A 37 -10.04 8.81 10.87
C GLU A 37 -10.33 10.13 10.15
N LEU A 38 -9.37 10.64 9.38
CA LEU A 38 -9.57 11.84 8.56
C LEU A 38 -10.56 11.59 7.42
N THR A 39 -10.54 10.39 6.84
CA THR A 39 -11.50 10.00 5.80
C THR A 39 -12.93 10.00 6.35
N GLU A 40 -13.14 9.44 7.54
CA GLU A 40 -14.41 9.48 8.25
C GLU A 40 -14.83 10.91 8.59
N GLU A 41 -13.92 11.72 9.15
CA GLU A 41 -14.25 13.10 9.53
C GLU A 41 -14.75 13.91 8.33
N ILE A 42 -14.05 13.82 7.19
CA ILE A 42 -14.43 14.53 5.97
C ILE A 42 -15.72 13.95 5.37
N ALA A 43 -15.90 12.63 5.43
CA ALA A 43 -17.14 11.98 4.98
C ALA A 43 -18.35 12.48 5.78
N VAL A 44 -18.23 12.53 7.12
CA VAL A 44 -19.27 13.01 8.02
C VAL A 44 -19.59 14.49 7.78
N GLN A 45 -18.57 15.34 7.60
CA GLN A 45 -18.76 16.75 7.22
C GLN A 45 -19.50 16.89 5.89
N ALA A 46 -19.31 15.94 4.96
CA ALA A 46 -20.01 15.89 3.70
C ALA A 46 -21.42 15.28 3.79
N GLY A 47 -21.85 14.80 4.96
CA GLY A 47 -23.14 14.13 5.17
C GLY A 47 -23.16 12.67 4.75
N LEU A 48 -21.99 12.04 4.64
CA LEU A 48 -21.79 10.65 4.23
C LEU A 48 -21.26 9.81 5.40
N LYS A 49 -21.29 8.48 5.22
CA LYS A 49 -20.60 7.54 6.09
C LYS A 49 -19.53 6.77 5.32
N VAL A 50 -18.62 6.12 6.03
CA VAL A 50 -17.65 5.18 5.48
C VAL A 50 -18.08 3.77 5.87
N ASP A 51 -18.05 2.84 4.92
CA ASP A 51 -18.30 1.42 5.21
C ASP A 51 -17.08 0.81 5.91
N MET A 52 -17.09 0.93 7.24
CA MET A 52 -16.03 0.39 8.10
C MET A 52 -16.00 -1.14 8.12
N THR A 53 -17.12 -1.80 7.86
CA THR A 53 -17.18 -3.27 7.85
C THR A 53 -16.34 -3.83 6.70
N THR A 54 -16.51 -3.25 5.51
CA THR A 54 -15.71 -3.63 4.35
C THR A 54 -14.26 -3.21 4.51
N PHE A 55 -13.97 -2.04 5.09
CA PHE A 55 -12.60 -1.60 5.39
C PHE A 55 -11.86 -2.59 6.29
N GLU A 56 -12.46 -3.01 7.40
CA GLU A 56 -11.88 -3.97 8.34
C GLU A 56 -11.65 -5.34 7.68
N SER A 57 -12.57 -5.78 6.82
CA SER A 57 -12.41 -7.00 6.02
C SER A 57 -11.18 -6.93 5.11
N GLU A 58 -10.97 -5.82 4.40
CA GLU A 58 -9.79 -5.62 3.54
C GLU A 58 -8.49 -5.59 4.37
N MET A 59 -8.51 -4.94 5.54
CA MET A 59 -7.40 -4.96 6.49
C MET A 59 -7.04 -6.38 6.93
N GLN A 60 -8.05 -7.20 7.24
CA GLN A 60 -7.83 -8.59 7.65
C GLN A 60 -7.26 -9.42 6.48
N GLN A 61 -7.82 -9.27 5.28
CA GLN A 61 -7.30 -9.95 4.08
C GLN A 61 -5.85 -9.55 3.79
N GLN A 62 -5.47 -8.28 3.95
CA GLN A 62 -4.10 -7.85 3.76
C GLN A 62 -3.15 -8.49 4.78
N ARG A 63 -3.56 -8.58 6.06
CA ARG A 63 -2.80 -9.27 7.11
C ARG A 63 -2.61 -10.75 6.78
N ASP A 64 -3.66 -11.42 6.30
CA ASP A 64 -3.60 -12.83 5.94
C ASP A 64 -2.72 -13.08 4.72
N ARG A 65 -2.79 -12.22 3.69
CA ARG A 65 -1.86 -12.23 2.55
C ARG A 65 -0.40 -12.09 3.00
N ALA A 66 -0.12 -11.15 3.91
CA ALA A 66 1.24 -10.96 4.45
C ALA A 66 1.75 -12.18 5.23
N ARG A 67 0.87 -12.87 5.98
CA ARG A 67 1.21 -14.11 6.69
C ARG A 67 1.50 -15.26 5.73
N GLN A 68 0.65 -15.47 4.74
CA GLN A 68 0.81 -16.52 3.73
C GLN A 68 2.09 -16.32 2.91
N ALA A 69 2.40 -15.07 2.53
CA ALA A 69 3.64 -14.75 1.82
C ALA A 69 4.88 -15.16 2.62
N ARG A 70 4.91 -14.91 3.94
CA ARG A 70 6.00 -15.34 4.83
C ARG A 70 6.13 -16.86 4.93
N GLN A 71 5.01 -17.58 5.08
CA GLN A 71 5.02 -19.05 5.11
C GLN A 71 5.55 -19.65 3.80
N ASN A 72 5.16 -19.07 2.66
CA ASN A 72 5.66 -19.53 1.37
C ASN A 72 7.15 -19.22 1.18
N SER A 73 7.63 -18.06 1.64
CA SER A 73 9.06 -17.75 1.65
C SER A 73 9.88 -18.74 2.49
N GLN A 74 9.38 -19.17 3.65
CA GLN A 74 10.05 -20.22 4.44
C GLN A 74 10.08 -21.56 3.71
N SER A 75 9.01 -21.90 2.99
CA SER A 75 8.92 -23.13 2.17
C SER A 75 9.93 -23.13 1.02
N MET A 76 10.11 -21.98 0.36
CA MET A 76 11.13 -21.77 -0.67
C MET A 76 12.55 -21.77 -0.11
N GLN A 77 12.75 -21.31 1.13
CA GLN A 77 14.05 -21.31 1.79
C GLN A 77 14.56 -22.76 2.03
N VAL A 78 13.68 -23.67 2.42
CA VAL A 78 13.99 -25.12 2.54
C VAL A 78 14.37 -25.73 1.19
N GLN A 79 13.70 -25.34 0.11
CA GLN A 79 14.02 -25.82 -1.24
C GLN A 79 15.35 -25.23 -1.77
N SER A 80 15.68 -24.00 -1.35
CA SER A 80 16.97 -23.36 -1.67
C SER A 80 18.17 -24.05 -1.01
N GLU A 81 18.02 -24.69 0.15
CA GLU A 81 19.10 -25.48 0.75
C GLU A 81 19.44 -26.73 -0.05
N VAL A 82 18.42 -27.37 -0.65
CA VAL A 82 18.63 -28.49 -1.59
C VAL A 82 19.34 -28.01 -2.86
N LEU A 83 19.02 -26.81 -3.35
CA LEU A 83 19.65 -26.20 -4.54
C LEU A 83 21.05 -25.62 -4.25
N LYS A 84 21.38 -25.23 -3.01
CA LYS A 84 22.74 -24.82 -2.60
C LYS A 84 23.77 -25.95 -2.73
N ASN A 85 23.33 -27.20 -2.80
CA ASN A 85 24.20 -28.36 -3.07
C ASN A 85 24.53 -28.52 -4.57
N ILE A 86 23.96 -27.68 -5.46
CA ILE A 86 24.31 -27.63 -6.87
C ILE A 86 25.34 -26.51 -7.06
N THR A 87 26.62 -26.89 -7.10
CA THR A 87 27.80 -26.02 -7.24
C THR A 87 28.06 -25.56 -8.68
N SER A 88 27.07 -24.94 -9.32
CA SER A 88 27.30 -24.25 -10.60
C SER A 88 27.42 -22.75 -10.34
N ALA A 89 28.59 -22.18 -10.64
CA ALA A 89 28.91 -20.77 -10.40
C ALA A 89 27.90 -19.87 -11.14
N SER A 90 27.11 -19.11 -10.37
CA SER A 90 26.26 -18.06 -10.93
C SER A 90 27.06 -16.76 -10.99
N THR A 91 27.37 -16.31 -12.20
CA THR A 91 28.02 -15.01 -12.42
C THR A 91 26.95 -13.92 -12.36
N PHE A 92 26.87 -13.22 -11.23
CA PHE A 92 26.06 -12.01 -11.09
C PHE A 92 26.74 -10.85 -11.85
N VAL A 93 26.21 -10.52 -13.04
CA VAL A 93 26.55 -9.29 -13.76
C VAL A 93 25.69 -8.15 -13.22
N GLY A 94 26.08 -7.61 -12.06
CA GLY A 94 25.40 -6.48 -11.43
C GLY A 94 25.35 -5.26 -12.34
N TYR A 95 24.25 -4.52 -12.29
CA TYR A 95 24.07 -3.26 -13.02
C TYR A 95 25.07 -2.22 -12.51
N ASP A 96 26.10 -1.98 -13.31
CA ASP A 96 26.95 -0.81 -13.19
C ASP A 96 26.13 0.45 -13.55
N THR A 97 26.31 1.49 -12.73
CA THR A 97 25.91 2.90 -12.91
C THR A 97 24.45 3.32 -12.62
N ALA A 98 24.19 3.68 -11.37
CA ALA A 98 23.21 4.70 -11.02
C ALA A 98 23.92 5.83 -10.25
N THR A 99 24.56 6.75 -10.97
CA THR A 99 25.08 7.98 -10.37
C THR A 99 23.91 8.90 -10.02
N ALA A 100 23.53 8.93 -8.74
CA ALA A 100 22.66 9.96 -8.21
C ALA A 100 23.50 11.22 -7.92
N GLN A 101 23.39 12.24 -8.78
CA GLN A 101 23.86 13.59 -8.44
C GLN A 101 22.89 14.18 -7.41
N ASN A 102 23.27 14.17 -6.13
CA ASN A 102 22.63 14.95 -5.09
C ASN A 102 23.21 16.37 -5.10
N ASN A 103 22.44 17.34 -5.60
CA ASN A 103 22.80 18.75 -5.47
C ASN A 103 22.28 19.26 -4.12
N THR A 104 23.08 19.11 -3.06
CA THR A 104 22.80 19.79 -1.77
C THR A 104 23.27 21.23 -1.89
N ASN A 105 22.29 22.13 -2.04
CA ASN A 105 22.47 23.57 -1.97
C ASN A 105 22.93 23.95 -0.55
N THR A 106 24.23 24.14 -0.35
CA THR A 106 24.78 24.80 0.84
C THR A 106 24.57 26.30 0.68
N LEU A 107 23.60 26.83 1.43
CA LEU A 107 23.50 28.25 1.75
C LEU A 107 24.70 28.61 2.63
N ASP A 108 25.76 29.11 2.01
CA ASP A 108 26.80 29.87 2.70
C ASP A 108 26.37 31.34 2.80
N ILE A 109 26.64 31.89 3.98
CA ILE A 109 26.34 33.24 4.48
C ILE A 109 27.10 34.30 3.69
#